data_AF-A0A941QXX0-F1
#
_entry.id   AF-A0A941QXX0-F1
#
_cell.length_a   1.000
_cell.length_b   1.000
_cell.length_c   1.000
_cell.angle_alpha   90.00
_cell.angle_beta   90.00
_cell.angle_gamma   90.00
#
_symmetry.space_group_name_H-M   'P 1'
#
loop_
_entity.id
_entity.type
_entity.pdbx_description
1 polymer ?
#
loop_
_entity_poly.entity_id
_entity_poly.type
_entity_poly.pdbx_seq_one_letter_code
_entity_poly.pdbx_strand_id
1 'polypeptide(L)'
;MGFILGVGRMNISSTRIDGTQNDPQILKGSRDATTIFGSIEVLSEPIQKGAATITPYTKLEAAYIDLDIYSEAGIWHWLMIVRKLSRR
;
A
#
# COMPACT_ATOMS: atom_id res chain seq x y z
N MET A 1 -12.03 8.37 -26.20
CA MET A 1 -11.94 8.90 -24.82
C MET A 1 -12.37 7.79 -23.87
N GLY A 2 -11.54 7.45 -22.90
CA GLY A 2 -11.83 6.46 -21.87
C GLY A 2 -12.11 7.15 -20.53
N PHE A 3 -13.04 6.59 -19.76
CA PHE A 3 -13.31 7.00 -18.38
C PHE A 3 -13.41 5.75 -17.51
N ILE A 4 -12.75 5.79 -16.35
CA ILE A 4 -12.83 4.74 -15.34
C ILE A 4 -13.06 5.41 -13.99
N LEU A 5 -13.96 4.83 -13.20
CA LEU A 5 -14.15 5.13 -11.79
C LEU A 5 -14.27 3.80 -11.04
N GLY A 6 -13.61 3.70 -9.90
CA GLY A 6 -13.59 2.49 -9.10
C GLY A 6 -13.55 2.80 -7.61
N VAL A 7 -14.09 1.85 -6.85
CA VAL A 7 -13.95 1.79 -5.40
C VAL A 7 -13.28 0.46 -5.05
N GLY A 8 -12.44 0.47 -4.02
CA GLY A 8 -11.71 -0.73 -3.59
C GLY A 8 -11.64 -0.81 -2.08
N ARG A 9 -11.53 -2.05 -1.58
CA ARG A 9 -11.22 -2.35 -0.20
C ARG A 9 -9.94 -3.17 -0.15
N MET A 10 -9.03 -2.81 0.72
CA MET A 10 -7.74 -3.47 0.89
C MET A 10 -7.58 -3.92 2.33
N ASN A 11 -7.01 -5.12 2.52
CA ASN A 11 -6.48 -5.53 3.81
C ASN A 11 -4.95 -5.46 3.72
N ILE A 12 -4.33 -4.67 4.60
CA ILE A 12 -2.90 -4.39 4.60
C ILE A 12 -2.30 -5.02 5.85
N SER A 13 -1.51 -6.07 5.66
CA SER A 13 -0.70 -6.69 6.71
C SER A 13 0.76 -6.25 6.57
N SER A 14 1.35 -5.77 7.65
CA SER A 14 2.70 -5.19 7.68
C SER A 14 3.56 -5.87 8.74
N THR A 15 4.86 -6.00 8.44
CA THR A 15 5.90 -6.33 9.42
C THR A 15 6.98 -5.26 9.34
N ARG A 16 7.18 -4.52 10.43
CA ARG A 16 8.17 -3.46 10.57
C ARG A 16 9.28 -3.93 11.50
N ILE A 17 10.53 -3.68 11.11
CA ILE A 17 11.69 -3.82 12.00
C ILE A 17 11.99 -2.44 12.56
N ASP A 18 11.87 -2.28 13.87
CA ASP A 18 12.16 -1.04 14.57
C ASP A 18 13.52 -1.14 15.27
N GLY A 19 14.51 -0.40 14.77
CA GLY A 19 15.86 -0.32 15.32
C GLY A 19 16.10 0.92 16.20
N THR A 20 15.06 1.67 16.56
CA THR A 20 15.21 2.88 17.39
C THR A 20 15.54 2.58 18.85
N GLN A 21 15.38 1.33 19.28
CA GLN A 21 15.83 0.86 20.60
C GLN A 21 17.13 0.06 20.47
N ASN A 22 17.92 0.01 21.56
CA ASN A 22 19.16 -0.77 21.65
C ASN A 22 18.99 -2.29 21.37
N ASP A 23 17.76 -2.75 21.13
CA ASP A 23 17.39 -4.10 20.71
C ASP A 23 16.32 -4.00 19.59
N PRO A 24 16.60 -4.51 18.37
CA PRO A 24 15.67 -4.39 17.24
C PRO A 24 14.38 -5.18 17.48
N GLN A 25 13.24 -4.49 17.38
CA GLN A 25 11.91 -5.08 17.57
C GLN A 25 11.25 -5.41 16.24
N ILE A 26 10.70 -6.63 16.15
CA ILE A 26 9.80 -7.00 15.05
C ILE A 26 8.38 -6.69 15.48
N LEU A 27 7.77 -5.74 14.78
CA LEU A 27 6.41 -5.26 14.99
C LEU A 27 5.54 -5.76 13.84
N LYS A 28 4.44 -6.44 14.18
CA LYS A 28 3.45 -6.89 13.19
C LYS A 28 2.16 -6.13 13.42
N GLY A 29 1.56 -5.64 12.35
CA GLY A 29 0.29 -4.93 12.41
C GLY A 29 -0.54 -5.16 11.16
N SER A 30 -1.83 -4.91 11.27
CA SER A 30 -2.74 -4.89 10.14
C SER A 30 -3.68 -3.69 10.21
N ARG A 31 -4.15 -3.27 9.05
CA ARG A 31 -5.25 -2.30 8.92
C ARG A 31 -6.02 -2.57 7.63
N ASP A 32 -7.27 -2.17 7.62
CA ASP A 32 -8.04 -2.09 6.38
C ASP A 32 -7.86 -0.70 5.74
N ALA A 33 -8.18 -0.60 4.46
CA ALA A 33 -8.22 0.65 3.73
C ALA A 33 -9.33 0.64 2.70
N THR A 34 -9.93 1.81 2.48
CA THR A 34 -10.91 2.03 1.40
C THR A 34 -10.32 3.02 0.40
N THR A 35 -10.45 2.72 -0.89
CA THR A 35 -9.96 3.59 -1.95
C THR A 35 -11.08 3.96 -2.90
N ILE A 36 -11.05 5.19 -3.40
CA ILE A 36 -11.78 5.64 -4.58
C ILE A 36 -10.75 6.15 -5.58
N PHE A 37 -10.87 5.72 -6.84
CA PHE A 37 -9.94 6.11 -7.88
C PHE A 37 -10.67 6.32 -9.19
N GLY A 38 -10.10 7.16 -10.05
CA GLY A 38 -10.62 7.37 -11.38
C GLY A 38 -9.55 7.81 -12.35
N SER A 39 -9.84 7.65 -13.63
CA SER A 39 -8.99 8.14 -14.71
C SER A 39 -9.79 8.57 -15.92
N ILE A 40 -9.23 9.54 -16.64
CA ILE A 40 -9.70 9.98 -17.94
C ILE A 40 -8.55 9.81 -18.92
N GLU A 41 -8.84 9.23 -20.08
CA GLU A 41 -7.86 8.99 -21.14
C GLU A 41 -8.34 9.60 -22.46
N VAL A 42 -7.45 10.32 -23.13
CA VAL A 42 -7.65 10.88 -24.46
C VAL A 42 -6.59 10.29 -25.40
N LEU A 43 -7.05 9.55 -26.40
CA LEU A 43 -6.22 9.01 -27.47
C LEU A 43 -6.27 9.99 -28.64
N SER A 44 -5.10 10.31 -29.20
CA SER A 44 -4.99 11.04 -30.46
C SER A 44 -5.10 10.07 -31.64
N GLU A 45 -5.29 10.62 -32.84
CA GLU A 45 -5.30 9.82 -34.05
C GLU A 45 -3.97 9.06 -34.23
N PRO A 46 -4.03 7.76 -34.60
CA PRO A 46 -2.82 6.97 -34.86
C PRO A 46 -2.02 7.54 -36.03
N ILE A 47 -0.73 7.76 -35.82
CA ILE A 47 0.23 8.17 -36.85
C ILE A 47 0.82 6.91 -37.48
N GLN A 48 0.55 6.69 -38.76
CA GLN A 48 1.15 5.60 -39.52
C GLN A 48 2.45 6.05 -40.21
N LYS A 49 3.53 5.28 -40.02
CA LYS A 49 4.85 5.50 -40.64
C LYS A 49 5.36 4.16 -41.18
N GLY A 50 5.05 3.87 -42.45
CA GLY A 50 5.38 2.58 -43.07
C GLY A 50 4.65 1.44 -42.38
N ALA A 51 5.40 0.46 -41.88
CA ALA A 51 4.85 -0.68 -41.13
C ALA A 51 4.58 -0.39 -39.64
N ALA A 52 4.88 0.83 -39.15
CA ALA A 52 4.71 1.20 -37.76
C ALA A 52 3.47 2.08 -37.55
N THR A 53 2.78 1.87 -36.43
CA THR A 53 1.69 2.72 -35.95
C THR A 53 2.02 3.26 -34.56
N ILE A 54 1.96 4.57 -34.40
CA ILE A 54 2.19 5.27 -33.13
C ILE A 54 0.88 5.94 -32.74
N THR A 55 0.34 5.64 -31.57
CA THR A 55 -0.89 6.29 -31.06
C THR A 55 -0.54 7.10 -29.82
N PRO A 56 -0.39 8.43 -29.95
CA PRO A 56 -0.22 9.29 -28.79
C PRO A 56 -1.46 9.24 -27.89
N TYR A 57 -1.26 9.30 -26.58
CA TYR A 57 -2.36 9.39 -25.63
C TYR A 57 -1.96 10.24 -24.44
N THR A 58 -2.96 10.75 -23.74
CA THR A 58 -2.81 11.44 -22.45
C THR A 58 -3.78 10.82 -21.46
N LYS A 59 -3.32 10.60 -20.24
CA LYS A 59 -4.12 10.05 -19.15
C LYS A 59 -3.95 10.89 -17.90
N LEU A 60 -5.08 11.24 -17.29
CA LEU A 60 -5.12 11.86 -15.96
C LEU A 60 -5.69 10.84 -14.99
N GLU A 61 -4.99 10.58 -13.90
CA GLU A 61 -5.40 9.64 -12.85
C GLU A 61 -5.44 10.34 -11.50
N ALA A 62 -6.44 10.01 -10.69
CA ALA A 62 -6.55 10.49 -9.31
C ALA A 62 -7.07 9.36 -8.42
N ALA A 63 -6.58 9.32 -7.19
CA ALA A 63 -7.04 8.37 -6.18
C ALA A 63 -7.02 9.00 -4.79
N TYR A 64 -7.97 8.60 -3.96
CA TYR A 64 -8.03 8.90 -2.55
C TYR A 64 -8.12 7.59 -1.78
N ILE A 65 -7.24 7.41 -0.80
CA ILE A 65 -7.17 6.22 0.05
C ILE A 65 -7.37 6.66 1.49
N ASP A 66 -8.41 6.13 2.12
CA ASP A 66 -8.64 6.25 3.56
C ASP A 66 -8.08 5.01 4.27
N LEU A 67 -7.34 5.24 5.34
CA LEU A 67 -6.58 4.23 6.06
C LEU A 67 -7.15 4.12 7.47
N ASP A 68 -7.67 2.94 7.83
CA ASP A 68 -8.16 2.70 9.17
C ASP A 68 -7.03 2.76 10.21
N ILE A 69 -7.42 2.89 11.47
CA ILE A 69 -6.50 2.90 12.62
C ILE A 69 -5.60 1.66 12.54
N TYR A 70 -4.31 1.91 12.68
CA TYR A 70 -3.26 0.90 12.64
C TYR A 70 -2.83 0.52 14.06
N SER A 71 -2.74 -0.79 14.34
CA SER A 71 -2.25 -1.32 15.61
C SER A 71 -1.11 -2.31 15.36
N GLU A 72 -0.04 -2.20 16.15
CA GLU A 72 1.12 -3.10 16.09
C GLU A 72 1.29 -3.89 17.39
N ALA A 73 1.67 -5.15 17.27
CA ALA A 73 2.09 -6.00 18.39
C ALA A 73 3.55 -6.44 18.22
N GLY A 74 4.34 -6.30 19.29
CA GLY A 74 5.75 -6.71 19.33
C GLY A 74 5.97 -8.08 19.98
N ILE A 75 6.86 -8.89 19.40
CA ILE A 75 7.17 -10.25 19.85
C ILE A 75 7.98 -10.26 21.17
N TRP A 76 8.80 -9.24 21.42
CA TRP A 76 9.77 -9.24 22.53
C TRP A 76 9.17 -8.97 23.92
N HIS A 77 7.96 -8.42 24.01
CA HIS A 77 7.25 -8.24 25.29
C HIS A 77 7.07 -9.60 26.00
N TRP A 78 6.68 -10.63 25.26
CA TRP A 78 6.45 -11.98 25.79
C TRP A 78 7.75 -12.66 26.24
N LEU A 79 8.85 -12.49 25.49
CA LEU A 79 10.13 -13.10 25.85
C LEU A 79 10.75 -12.46 27.11
N MET A 80 10.53 -11.16 27.33
CA MET A 80 10.94 -10.47 28.56
C MET A 80 10.13 -10.93 29.77
N ILE A 81 8.81 -11.12 29.65
CA ILE A 81 7.98 -11.64 30.74
C ILE A 81 8.46 -13.04 31.15
N VAL A 82 8.70 -13.93 30.18
CA VAL A 82 9.18 -15.30 30.44
C VAL A 82 10.56 -15.29 31.10
N ARG A 83 11.51 -14.46 30.62
CA ARG A 83 12.84 -14.30 31.24
C ARG A 83 12.79 -13.71 32.65
N LYS A 84 11.83 -12.82 32.94
CA LYS A 84 11.65 -12.23 34.28
C LYS A 84 11.02 -13.23 35.25
N LEU A 85 10.16 -14.13 34.77
CA LEU A 85 9.57 -15.21 35.55
C LEU A 85 10.55 -16.37 35.79
N SER A 86 11.46 -16.68 34.86
CA SER A 86 12.44 -17.77 35.01
C SER A 86 13.65 -17.42 35.91
N ARG A 87 13.74 -16.19 36.41
CA ARG A 87 14.81 -15.71 37.30
C ARG A 87 14.33 -15.49 38.75
N ARG A 88 13.13 -15.97 39.08
CA ARG A 88 12.64 -16.14 40.46
C ARG A 88 12.63 -17.61 40.80
#